data_AF-A0A426YPI3-F1
#
_entry.id   AF-A0A426YPI3-F1
#
_cell.length_a   1.000
_cell.length_b   1.000
_cell.length_c   1.000
_cell.angle_alpha   90.00
_cell.angle_beta   90.00
_cell.angle_gamma   90.00
#
_symmetry.space_group_name_H-M   'P 1'
#
loop_
_entity.id
_entity.type
_entity.pdbx_description
1 polymer ?
#
loop_
_entity_poly.entity_id
_entity_poly.type
_entity_poly.pdbx_seq_one_letter_code
_entity_poly.pdbx_strand_id
1 'polypeptide(L)'
;MQRTRFQVTHLNYPLLEISVSLGPKISETVKGKLSLGAKILQAGGVERVFRQNFSVEKGEKLSKAFQCYLSTTAGPIAGLLFISTDKIAFRSDRSLRITSPKGNLARVPYKVLLFGIQH
;
A
#
# COMPACT_ATOMS: atom_id res chain seq x y z
N MET A 1 -9.31 21.85 -3.97
CA MET A 1 -9.07 20.81 -2.94
C MET A 1 -9.56 19.47 -3.50
N GLN A 2 -8.66 18.58 -3.93
CA GLN A 2 -9.04 17.26 -4.47
C GLN A 2 -9.50 16.38 -3.31
N ARG A 3 -10.78 15.98 -3.29
CA ARG A 3 -11.37 15.16 -2.23
C ARG A 3 -10.92 13.71 -2.45
N THR A 4 -9.87 13.30 -1.75
CA THR A 4 -9.32 11.95 -1.82
C THR A 4 -10.32 10.93 -1.26
N ARG A 5 -10.82 9.99 -2.07
CA ARG A 5 -11.66 8.87 -1.60
C ARG A 5 -10.84 7.59 -1.58
N PHE A 6 -10.79 6.94 -0.43
CA PHE A 6 -10.30 5.57 -0.29
C PHE A 6 -11.46 4.61 -0.48
N GLN A 7 -11.33 3.67 -1.41
CA GLN A 7 -12.19 2.49 -1.45
C GLN A 7 -11.44 1.37 -0.75
N VAL A 8 -11.92 1.01 0.44
CA VAL A 8 -11.37 -0.08 1.24
C VAL A 8 -12.23 -1.30 0.97
N THR A 9 -11.67 -2.30 0.29
CA THR A 9 -12.30 -3.62 0.20
C THR A 9 -11.84 -4.43 1.40
N HIS A 10 -12.78 -4.97 2.18
CA HIS A 10 -12.46 -5.91 3.26
C HIS A 10 -11.98 -7.21 2.64
N LEU A 11 -10.69 -7.34 2.41
CA LEU A 11 -10.10 -8.57 1.91
C LEU A 11 -9.86 -9.47 3.11
N ASN A 12 -10.76 -10.45 3.31
CA ASN A 12 -10.44 -11.65 4.06
C ASN A 12 -9.34 -12.39 3.30
N TYR A 13 -8.09 -12.01 3.54
CA TYR A 13 -6.96 -12.87 3.27
C TYR A 13 -6.61 -13.54 4.60
N PRO A 14 -6.92 -14.83 4.81
CA PRO A 14 -6.13 -15.58 5.74
C PRO A 14 -4.70 -15.51 5.20
N LEU A 15 -3.76 -14.99 5.98
CA LEU A 15 -2.35 -14.93 5.59
C LEU A 15 -1.69 -16.32 5.50
N LEU A 16 -2.48 -17.37 5.31
CA LEU A 16 -2.06 -18.76 5.33
C LEU A 16 -3.05 -19.66 4.58
N GLU A 17 -3.36 -19.40 3.30
CA GLU A 17 -3.73 -20.47 2.36
C GLU A 17 -3.39 -20.04 0.93
N ILE A 18 -2.25 -20.51 0.44
CA ILE A 18 -1.93 -20.48 -1.00
C ILE A 18 -2.71 -21.63 -1.62
N SER A 19 -4.00 -21.42 -1.91
CA SER A 19 -4.77 -22.35 -2.74
C SER A 19 -4.48 -22.05 -4.22
N VAL A 20 -3.68 -22.90 -4.84
CA VAL A 20 -3.37 -22.86 -6.28
C VAL A 20 -4.50 -23.58 -7.03
N SER A 21 -5.38 -22.82 -7.67
CA SER A 21 -6.26 -23.34 -8.73
C SER A 21 -5.84 -22.74 -10.07
N LEU A 22 -5.35 -23.62 -10.95
CA LEU A 22 -4.66 -23.29 -12.20
C LEU A 22 -5.69 -23.03 -13.32
N GLY A 23 -6.00 -21.75 -13.57
CA GLY A 23 -6.84 -21.31 -14.69
C GLY A 23 -6.09 -20.35 -15.64
N PRO A 24 -6.23 -20.45 -16.97
CA PRO A 24 -5.36 -19.77 -17.94
C PRO A 24 -5.53 -18.24 -18.07
N LYS A 25 -6.45 -17.60 -17.32
CA LYS A 25 -6.72 -16.14 -17.39
C LYS A 25 -6.07 -15.29 -16.28
N ILE A 26 -5.21 -15.87 -15.43
CA ILE A 26 -4.75 -15.22 -14.18
C ILE A 26 -3.25 -14.85 -14.16
N SER A 27 -2.54 -14.80 -15.29
CA SER A 27 -1.07 -14.62 -15.29
C SER A 27 -0.62 -13.24 -14.73
N GLU A 28 -1.33 -12.15 -15.00
CA GLU A 28 -0.94 -10.82 -14.50
C GLU A 28 -1.41 -10.56 -13.05
N THR A 29 -2.63 -10.98 -12.70
CA THR A 29 -3.19 -10.81 -11.35
C THR A 29 -2.50 -11.71 -10.31
N VAL A 30 -2.08 -12.93 -10.69
CA VAL A 30 -1.30 -13.85 -9.81
C VAL A 30 0.12 -13.34 -9.61
N LYS A 31 0.79 -12.80 -10.66
CA LYS A 31 2.12 -12.18 -10.50
C LYS A 31 2.08 -10.97 -9.55
N GLY A 32 1.07 -10.10 -9.68
CA GLY A 32 0.92 -8.94 -8.81
C GLY A 32 0.79 -9.30 -7.33
N LYS A 33 -0.12 -10.24 -7.00
CA LYS A 33 -0.36 -10.68 -5.61
C LYS A 33 0.82 -11.50 -5.03
N LEU A 34 1.41 -12.40 -5.81
CA LEU A 34 2.62 -13.12 -5.40
C LEU A 34 3.78 -12.16 -5.15
N SER A 35 3.92 -11.11 -5.96
CA SER A 35 4.97 -10.11 -5.78
C SER A 35 4.80 -9.29 -4.50
N LEU A 36 3.56 -8.93 -4.12
CA LEU A 36 3.32 -8.14 -2.92
C LEU A 36 3.51 -8.99 -1.66
N GLY A 37 2.99 -10.22 -1.63
CA GLY A 37 3.25 -11.17 -0.56
C GLY A 37 4.75 -11.43 -0.39
N ALA A 38 5.48 -11.69 -1.48
CA ALA A 38 6.92 -11.86 -1.47
C ALA A 38 7.67 -10.61 -0.99
N LYS A 39 7.28 -9.41 -1.40
CA LYS A 39 7.88 -8.15 -0.92
C LYS A 39 7.66 -7.93 0.57
N ILE A 40 6.48 -8.25 1.09
CA ILE A 40 6.18 -8.16 2.53
C ILE A 40 7.03 -9.18 3.29
N LEU A 41 7.14 -10.41 2.81
CA LEU A 41 7.98 -11.45 3.42
C LEU A 41 9.47 -11.07 3.41
N GLN A 42 10.01 -10.61 2.28
CA GLN A 42 11.39 -10.14 2.16
C GLN A 42 11.68 -8.93 3.06
N ALA A 43 10.71 -8.03 3.20
CA ALA A 43 10.82 -6.92 4.14
C ALA A 43 10.81 -7.38 5.60
N GLY A 44 10.43 -8.62 5.91
CA GLY A 44 10.31 -9.13 7.29
C GLY A 44 8.96 -8.80 7.94
N GLY A 45 7.90 -8.66 7.13
CA GLY A 45 6.54 -8.44 7.59
C GLY A 45 6.00 -7.03 7.33
N VAL A 46 4.69 -6.88 7.52
CA VAL A 46 3.94 -5.66 7.18
C VAL A 46 4.37 -4.46 8.04
N GLU A 47 4.69 -4.70 9.31
CA GLU A 47 5.16 -3.64 10.20
C GLU A 47 6.51 -3.05 9.74
N ARG A 48 7.42 -3.89 9.24
CA ARG A 48 8.69 -3.42 8.70
C ARG A 48 8.50 -2.64 7.41
N VAL A 49 7.56 -3.05 6.55
CA VAL A 49 7.17 -2.26 5.36
C VAL A 49 6.64 -0.88 5.80
N PHE A 50 5.80 -0.81 6.82
CA PHE A 50 5.30 0.47 7.35
C PHE A 50 6.44 1.37 7.84
N ARG A 51 7.29 0.87 8.74
CA ARG A 51 8.43 1.60 9.33
C ARG A 51 9.47 2.06 8.30
N GLN A 52 9.68 1.31 7.22
CA GLN A 52 10.58 1.71 6.13
C GLN A 52 10.01 2.83 5.24
N ASN A 53 8.69 3.02 5.25
CA ASN A 53 8.03 3.92 4.30
C ASN A 53 7.48 5.19 4.94
N PHE A 54 7.28 5.19 6.24
CA PHE A 54 6.79 6.31 7.01
C PHE A 54 7.66 6.51 8.24
N SER A 55 7.90 7.76 8.62
CA SER A 55 8.50 8.06 9.92
C SER A 55 7.57 7.57 11.01
N VAL A 56 8.08 6.77 11.94
CA VAL A 56 7.31 6.17 13.04
C VAL A 56 7.82 6.74 14.35
N GLU A 57 6.94 7.37 15.11
CA GLU A 57 7.29 8.01 16.38
C GLU A 57 7.57 6.97 17.46
N LYS A 58 8.29 7.36 18.51
CA LYS A 58 8.59 6.47 19.62
C LYS A 58 7.29 6.07 20.33
N GLY A 59 6.98 4.77 20.31
CA GLY A 59 5.78 4.22 20.93
C GLY A 59 4.61 3.99 19.96
N GLU A 60 4.69 4.49 18.74
CA GLU A 60 3.67 4.26 17.72
C GLU A 60 3.68 2.78 17.29
N LYS A 61 2.49 2.18 17.27
CA LYS A 61 2.27 0.78 16.91
C LYS A 61 1.38 0.67 15.69
N LEU A 62 1.78 -0.18 14.74
CA LEU A 62 0.90 -0.55 13.63
C LEU A 62 -0.20 -1.47 14.16
N SER A 63 -1.46 -1.09 13.97
CA SER A 63 -2.63 -1.88 14.38
C SER A 63 -3.12 -2.77 13.25
N LYS A 64 -3.37 -2.21 12.06
CA LYS A 64 -3.91 -2.94 10.91
C LYS A 64 -3.28 -2.49 9.61
N ALA A 65 -3.33 -3.36 8.61
CA ALA A 65 -3.02 -3.01 7.23
C ALA A 65 -4.00 -3.69 6.27
N PHE A 66 -4.37 -2.98 5.21
CA PHE A 66 -5.33 -3.42 4.21
C PHE A 66 -4.81 -3.12 2.82
N GLN A 67 -5.06 -3.99 1.83
CA GLN A 67 -4.98 -3.51 0.45
C GLN A 67 -6.13 -2.53 0.21
N CYS A 68 -5.81 -1.44 -0.47
CA CYS A 68 -6.74 -0.36 -0.71
C CYS A 68 -6.51 0.22 -2.10
N TYR A 69 -7.57 0.76 -2.70
CA TYR A 69 -7.48 1.54 -3.91
C TYR A 69 -7.71 3.02 -3.58
N LEU A 70 -6.74 3.85 -3.92
CA LEU A 70 -6.85 5.29 -3.90
C LEU A 70 -7.54 5.75 -5.17
N SER A 71 -8.74 6.32 -5.06
CA SER A 71 -9.43 6.88 -6.21
C SER A 71 -8.78 8.21 -6.60
N THR A 72 -8.36 8.32 -7.86
CA THR A 72 -7.85 9.56 -8.46
C THR A 72 -8.62 9.86 -9.74
N THR A 73 -8.53 11.10 -10.25
CA THR A 73 -9.15 11.49 -11.52
C THR A 73 -8.57 10.74 -12.72
N ALA A 74 -7.34 10.22 -12.62
CA ALA A 74 -6.70 9.37 -13.63
C ALA A 74 -7.00 7.87 -13.44
N GLY A 75 -7.88 7.52 -12.49
CA GLY A 75 -8.25 6.15 -12.15
C GLY A 75 -7.74 5.68 -10.78
N PRO A 76 -8.10 4.45 -10.37
CA PRO A 76 -7.71 3.91 -9.07
C PRO A 76 -6.22 3.52 -9.04
N ILE A 77 -5.58 3.78 -7.90
CA ILE A 77 -4.20 3.38 -7.61
C ILE A 77 -4.20 2.34 -6.49
N ALA A 78 -3.75 1.12 -6.79
CA ALA A 78 -3.60 0.06 -5.81
C ALA A 78 -2.45 0.36 -4.82
N GLY A 79 -2.65 -0.01 -3.56
CA GLY A 79 -1.63 0.11 -2.53
C GLY A 79 -2.03 -0.52 -1.20
N LEU A 80 -1.22 -0.26 -0.19
CA LEU A 80 -1.48 -0.63 1.19
C LEU A 80 -1.90 0.59 2.01
N LEU A 81 -2.98 0.43 2.77
CA LEU A 81 -3.42 1.34 3.82
C LEU A 81 -2.98 0.76 5.16
N PHE A 82 -2.24 1.55 5.93
CA PHE A 82 -1.75 1.24 7.26
C PHE A 82 -2.51 2.09 8.26
N ILE A 83 -2.95 1.47 9.35
CA ILE A 83 -3.56 2.14 10.49
C ILE A 83 -2.67 1.87 11.70
N SER A 84 -2.02 2.91 12.20
CA SER A 84 -1.30 2.88 13.46
C SER A 84 -2.11 3.56 14.56
N THR A 85 -1.57 3.57 15.77
CA THR A 85 -2.11 4.33 16.90
C THR A 85 -2.16 5.84 16.64
N ASP A 86 -1.33 6.34 15.72
CA ASP A 86 -1.08 7.78 15.59
C ASP A 86 -1.54 8.31 14.22
N LYS A 87 -1.58 7.46 13.20
CA LYS A 87 -1.86 7.88 11.83
C LYS A 87 -2.46 6.80 10.94
N ILE A 88 -3.07 7.27 9.87
CA ILE A 88 -3.48 6.47 8.73
C ILE A 88 -2.57 6.82 7.56
N ALA A 89 -1.92 5.81 6.98
CA ALA A 89 -0.93 6.02 5.93
C ALA A 89 -1.23 5.13 4.72
N PHE A 90 -1.22 5.68 3.51
CA PHE A 90 -1.35 4.92 2.27
C PHE A 90 -0.06 4.95 1.47
N ARG A 91 0.33 3.81 0.90
CA ARG A 91 1.46 3.67 -0.01
C ARG A 91 1.06 2.87 -1.24
N SER A 92 1.25 3.42 -2.43
CA SER A 92 0.97 2.70 -3.67
C SER A 92 1.94 1.53 -3.91
N ASP A 93 1.43 0.45 -4.52
CA ASP A 93 2.23 -0.72 -4.88
C ASP A 93 3.22 -0.40 -6.01
N ARG A 94 2.79 0.46 -6.94
CA ARG A 94 3.58 0.95 -8.07
C ARG A 94 4.11 2.36 -7.80
N SER A 95 5.32 2.64 -8.27
CA SER A 95 5.86 4.00 -8.30
C SER A 95 5.26 4.80 -9.46
N LEU A 96 4.97 6.07 -9.21
CA LEU A 96 4.62 7.04 -10.23
C LEU A 96 5.89 7.64 -10.83
N ARG A 97 5.86 7.89 -12.13
CA ARG A 97 6.93 8.55 -12.87
C ARG A 97 6.74 10.06 -12.73
N ILE A 98 7.67 10.74 -12.06
CA ILE A 98 7.67 12.19 -11.88
C ILE A 98 8.84 12.76 -12.64
N THR A 99 8.58 13.79 -13.44
CA THR A 99 9.62 14.57 -14.11
C THR A 99 9.81 15.86 -13.33
N SER A 100 11.04 16.13 -12.91
CA SER A 100 11.38 17.40 -12.27
C SER A 100 11.43 18.53 -13.32
N PRO A 101 11.31 19.80 -12.90
CA PRO A 101 11.46 20.95 -13.82
C PRO A 101 12.78 20.98 -14.58
N LYS A 102 13.82 20.32 -14.05
CA LYS A 102 15.16 20.18 -14.66
C LYS A 102 15.26 18.98 -15.62
N GLY A 103 14.15 18.30 -15.94
CA GLY A 103 14.12 17.14 -16.84
C GLY A 103 14.49 15.80 -16.19
N ASN A 104 14.98 15.79 -14.95
CA ASN A 104 15.32 14.55 -14.26
C ASN A 104 14.09 13.73 -13.95
N LEU A 105 14.19 12.42 -14.16
CA LEU A 105 13.10 11.48 -13.92
C LEU A 105 13.28 10.73 -12.61
N ALA A 106 12.26 10.80 -11.75
CA ALA A 106 12.18 10.00 -10.53
C ALA A 106 10.99 9.02 -10.59
N ARG A 107 11.16 7.84 -9.99
CA ARG A 107 10.07 6.90 -9.73
C ARG A 107 9.82 6.85 -8.24
N VAL A 108 8.74 7.49 -7.78
CA VAL A 108 8.39 7.55 -6.36
C VAL A 108 7.03 6.91 -6.10
N PRO A 109 6.87 6.11 -5.04
CA PRO A 109 5.54 5.63 -4.64
C PRO A 109 4.68 6.82 -4.24
N TYR A 110 3.41 6.78 -4.59
CA TYR A 110 2.43 7.74 -4.10
C TYR A 110 2.15 7.44 -2.63
N LYS A 111 2.37 8.43 -1.77
CA LYS A 111 2.16 8.32 -0.33
C LYS A 111 1.12 9.35 0.12
N VAL A 112 0.18 8.93 0.95
CA VAL A 112 -0.75 9.82 1.65
C VAL A 112 -0.57 9.57 3.13
N LEU A 113 -0.46 10.66 3.90
CA LEU A 113 -0.40 10.61 5.34
C LEU A 113 -1.55 11.43 5.89
N LEU A 114 -2.40 10.79 6.68
CA LEU A 114 -3.46 11.44 7.42
C LEU A 114 -3.10 11.33 8.90
N PHE A 115 -2.79 12.48 9.49
CA PHE A 115 -2.58 12.60 10.93
C PHE A 115 -3.96 12.67 11.61
N GLY A 116 -4.18 11.82 12.60
CA GLY A 116 -5.42 11.87 13.38
C GLY A 116 -5.88 10.53 13.93
N ILE A 117 -5.42 10.22 15.14
CA ILE A 117 -6.27 9.67 16.21
C ILE A 117 -5.90 10.45 17.48
N GLN A 118 -6.27 11.74 17.56
CA GLN A 118 -6.29 12.44 18.84
C GLN A 118 -7.59 12.05 19.54
N HIS A 119 -7.45 11.52 20.75
CA HIS A 119 -8.53 11.11 21.63
C HIS A 119 -9.12 12.31 22.39
#